data_AF-A0A377C6Y1-F1
#
_entry.id   AF-A0A377C6Y1-F1
#
_cell.length_a   1.000
_cell.length_b   1.000
_cell.length_c   1.000
_cell.angle_alpha   90.00
_cell.angle_beta   90.00
_cell.angle_gamma   90.00
#
_symmetry.space_group_name_H-M   'P 1'
#
loop_
_entity.id
_entity.type
_entity.pdbx_description
1 polymer ?
#
loop_
_entity_poly.entity_id
_entity_poly.type
_entity_poly.pdbx_seq_one_letter_code
_entity_poly.pdbx_strand_id
1 'polypeptide(L)'
;MFSALAANDRAAFDNILDWTQNNLAQGSLKERLPAWLWGKKENSKWEVLDSNSASDGDVWMAWSLLEAGRLWKEQRYTDIGSALLKRIAREEVVTVPGLGSMLLPGKVGFAEDNSWRFNPSYLPPTLAQYFTRFGAPWTTLRETNQRLLLETAPKGFSPDWVRYEKDKGWQLKAEKTLISSYDAIRVYMWVGMMPDSDPQKARMLNRFKPMATFTEKNGYPPEKVDVATGKAQGKGPVGFSAAMLPFLQNRDAQAVQRQRVADNFPGSDAYYNYVLTLFGQGWDQHRFRFSTKGELLPDWGQECANSH
;
A
#
# COMPACT_ATOMS: atom_id res chain seq x y z
N MET A 1 10.91 6.90 0.10
CA MET A 1 10.31 8.25 0.07
C MET A 1 9.39 8.49 1.25
N PHE A 2 8.26 7.76 1.38
CA PHE A 2 7.34 7.89 2.53
C PHE A 2 8.06 7.93 3.89
N SER A 3 8.88 6.93 4.21
CA SER A 3 9.55 6.86 5.53
C SER A 3 10.49 8.04 5.78
N ALA A 4 11.15 8.55 4.75
CA ALA A 4 12.00 9.74 4.86
C ALA A 4 11.14 10.98 5.18
N LEU A 5 10.00 11.15 4.51
CA LEU A 5 9.05 12.21 4.81
C LEU A 5 8.49 12.09 6.24
N ALA A 6 8.07 10.90 6.66
CA ALA A 6 7.58 10.66 8.02
C ALA A 6 8.63 10.97 9.09
N ALA A 7 9.92 10.79 8.78
CA ALA A 7 11.05 11.08 9.67
C ALA A 7 11.61 12.51 9.54
N ASN A 8 11.01 13.38 8.72
CA ASN A 8 11.52 14.71 8.38
C ASN A 8 12.91 14.72 7.73
N ASP A 9 13.32 13.62 7.09
CA ASP A 9 14.63 13.46 6.46
C ASP A 9 14.58 13.88 4.99
N ARG A 10 14.70 15.19 4.77
CA ARG A 10 14.67 15.78 3.42
C ARG A 10 15.86 15.32 2.56
N ALA A 11 17.04 15.14 3.14
CA ALA A 11 18.24 14.72 2.41
C ALA A 11 18.09 13.30 1.86
N ALA A 12 17.60 12.36 2.69
CA ALA A 12 17.31 11.01 2.22
C ALA A 12 16.17 11.00 1.19
N PHE A 13 15.14 11.84 1.38
CA PHE A 13 14.04 11.96 0.41
C PHE A 13 14.55 12.40 -0.97
N ASP A 14 15.39 13.43 -1.03
CA ASP A 14 15.98 13.93 -2.28
C ASP A 14 16.90 12.91 -2.94
N ASN A 15 17.76 12.25 -2.17
CA ASN A 15 18.64 11.20 -2.69
C ASN A 15 17.83 10.05 -3.34
N ILE A 16 16.76 9.60 -2.66
CA ILE A 16 15.87 8.56 -3.20
C ILE A 16 15.17 9.07 -4.47
N LEU A 17 14.61 10.29 -4.44
CA LEU A 17 13.91 10.88 -5.59
C LEU A 17 14.83 10.99 -6.82
N ASP A 18 16.05 11.51 -6.64
CA ASP A 18 16.99 11.71 -7.73
C ASP A 18 17.47 10.37 -8.31
N TRP A 19 17.74 9.39 -7.45
CA TRP A 19 18.07 8.04 -7.91
C TRP A 19 16.91 7.43 -8.70
N THR A 20 15.68 7.52 -8.20
CA THR A 20 14.48 7.01 -8.88
C THR A 20 14.28 7.67 -10.24
N GLN A 21 14.38 8.99 -10.31
CA GLN A 21 14.24 9.72 -11.57
C GLN A 21 15.26 9.24 -12.60
N ASN A 22 16.54 9.21 -12.23
CA ASN A 22 17.64 8.91 -13.14
C ASN A 22 17.66 7.44 -13.59
N ASN A 23 17.36 6.50 -12.69
CA ASN A 23 17.55 5.07 -12.94
C ASN A 23 16.27 4.34 -13.37
N LEU A 24 15.11 4.81 -12.92
CA LEU A 24 13.82 4.15 -13.20
C LEU A 24 12.94 4.93 -14.17
N ALA A 25 13.09 6.26 -14.23
CA ALA A 25 12.23 7.13 -15.05
C ALA A 25 12.99 7.92 -16.13
N GLN A 26 14.21 7.49 -16.49
CA GLN A 26 15.03 8.10 -17.55
C GLN A 26 15.22 9.62 -17.36
N GLY A 27 15.43 10.05 -16.12
CA GLY A 27 15.69 11.44 -15.73
C GLY A 27 14.45 12.25 -15.34
N SER A 28 13.22 11.78 -15.58
CA SER A 28 12.03 12.60 -15.31
C SER A 28 10.77 11.79 -15.00
N LEU A 29 10.36 11.81 -13.73
CA LEU A 29 9.05 11.27 -13.30
C LEU A 29 7.85 12.08 -13.83
N LYS A 30 8.09 13.32 -14.31
CA LYS A 30 7.05 14.09 -15.02
C LYS A 30 6.75 13.46 -16.39
N GLU A 31 7.74 12.83 -17.00
CA GLU A 31 7.69 12.34 -18.38
C GLU A 31 7.48 10.83 -18.51
N ARG A 32 7.70 10.04 -17.46
CA ARG A 32 7.58 8.57 -17.50
C ARG A 32 7.16 7.98 -16.16
N LEU A 33 6.39 6.90 -16.20
CA LEU A 33 6.26 6.02 -15.03
C LEU A 33 7.59 5.30 -14.81
N PRO A 34 8.03 5.13 -13.56
CA PRO A 34 9.26 4.43 -13.26
C PRO A 34 9.13 2.94 -13.56
N ALA A 35 10.23 2.34 -14.03
CA ALA A 35 10.38 0.90 -14.10
C ALA A 35 10.30 0.26 -12.71
N TRP A 36 9.61 -0.87 -12.58
CA TRP A 36 9.42 -1.51 -11.27
C TRP A 36 10.65 -2.31 -10.79
N LEU A 37 11.51 -2.77 -11.71
CA LEU A 37 12.64 -3.63 -11.37
C LEU A 37 13.95 -3.16 -12.01
N TRP A 38 14.95 -2.96 -11.16
CA TRP A 38 16.31 -2.59 -11.51
C TRP A 38 17.31 -3.44 -10.75
N GLY A 39 18.43 -3.77 -11.38
CA GLY A 39 19.43 -4.62 -10.75
C GLY A 39 20.57 -5.00 -11.68
N LYS A 40 21.33 -6.01 -11.27
CA LYS A 40 22.49 -6.50 -12.01
C LYS A 40 22.05 -7.56 -13.02
N LYS A 41 22.28 -7.34 -14.32
CA LYS A 41 22.13 -8.37 -15.36
C LYS A 41 23.29 -9.36 -15.35
N GLU A 42 23.10 -10.47 -16.07
CA GLU A 42 24.08 -11.57 -16.21
C GLU A 42 25.47 -11.09 -16.65
N ASN A 43 25.56 -10.04 -17.47
CA ASN A 43 26.82 -9.43 -17.94
C ASN A 43 27.46 -8.46 -16.94
N SER A 44 27.02 -8.46 -15.68
CA SER A 44 27.45 -7.52 -14.63
C SER A 44 27.10 -6.04 -14.83
N LYS A 45 26.27 -5.69 -15.83
CA LYS A 45 25.77 -4.34 -16.00
C LYS A 45 24.59 -4.08 -15.05
N TRP A 46 24.61 -2.92 -14.40
CA TRP A 46 23.51 -2.42 -13.58
C TRP A 46 22.55 -1.60 -14.43
N GLU A 47 21.32 -2.07 -14.58
CA GLU A 47 20.29 -1.40 -15.39
C GLU A 47 18.87 -1.84 -15.03
N VAL A 48 17.87 -1.25 -15.68
CA VAL A 48 16.48 -1.70 -15.61
C VAL A 48 16.38 -3.16 -16.11
N LEU A 49 15.79 -4.02 -15.28
CA LEU A 49 15.54 -5.43 -15.58
C LEU A 49 14.16 -5.64 -16.19
N ASP A 50 13.15 -4.89 -15.73
CA ASP A 50 11.82 -4.85 -16.32
C ASP A 50 11.30 -3.41 -16.34
N SER A 51 10.90 -2.95 -17.53
CA SER A 51 10.45 -1.59 -17.81
C SER A 51 8.94 -1.36 -17.61
N ASN A 52 8.19 -2.40 -17.21
CA ASN A 52 6.80 -2.24 -16.79
C ASN A 52 6.73 -1.37 -15.52
N SER A 53 5.58 -0.76 -15.26
CA SER A 53 5.33 -0.04 -14.01
C SER A 53 4.69 -0.95 -12.96
N ALA A 54 4.72 -0.52 -11.70
CA ALA A 54 3.97 -1.13 -10.60
C ALA A 54 3.20 -0.02 -9.89
N SER A 55 1.87 -0.03 -10.04
CA SER A 55 1.06 1.13 -9.69
C SER A 55 0.97 1.39 -8.19
N ASP A 56 1.24 0.39 -7.34
CA ASP A 56 1.35 0.59 -5.89
C ASP A 56 2.54 1.48 -5.53
N GLY A 57 3.70 1.22 -6.13
CA GLY A 57 4.87 2.08 -6.02
C GLY A 57 4.57 3.48 -6.54
N ASP A 58 3.93 3.58 -7.70
CA ASP A 58 3.66 4.86 -8.37
C ASP A 58 2.71 5.75 -7.55
N VAL A 59 1.62 5.20 -6.99
CA VAL A 59 0.71 5.97 -6.14
C VAL A 59 1.37 6.39 -4.83
N TRP A 60 2.20 5.55 -4.22
CA TRP A 60 2.95 5.92 -3.01
C TRP A 60 3.97 7.03 -3.29
N MET A 61 4.64 7.01 -4.44
CA MET A 61 5.56 8.07 -4.87
C MET A 61 4.82 9.37 -5.13
N ALA A 62 3.72 9.33 -5.89
CA ALA A 62 2.90 10.52 -6.17
C ALA A 62 2.37 11.15 -4.87
N TRP A 63 1.82 10.34 -3.97
CA TRP A 63 1.34 10.82 -2.66
C TRP A 63 2.47 11.39 -1.81
N SER A 64 3.62 10.71 -1.73
CA SER A 64 4.76 11.18 -0.93
C SER A 64 5.30 12.51 -1.44
N LEU A 65 5.35 12.71 -2.75
CA LEU A 65 5.76 13.98 -3.38
C LEU A 65 4.77 15.11 -3.10
N LEU A 66 3.47 14.84 -3.23
CA LEU A 66 2.44 15.84 -2.95
C LEU A 66 2.44 16.25 -1.47
N GLU A 67 2.59 15.29 -0.56
CA GLU A 67 2.67 15.56 0.88
C GLU A 67 3.99 16.20 1.30
N ALA A 68 5.11 15.82 0.68
CA ALA A 68 6.39 16.52 0.87
C ALA A 68 6.28 17.99 0.41
N GLY A 69 5.66 18.25 -0.74
CA GLY A 69 5.43 19.60 -1.22
C GLY A 69 4.54 20.42 -0.28
N ARG A 70 3.50 19.81 0.30
CA ARG A 70 2.63 20.44 1.30
C ARG A 70 3.35 20.72 2.61
N LEU A 71 4.04 19.72 3.17
CA LEU A 71 4.62 19.77 4.52
C LEU A 71 5.91 20.61 4.55
N TRP A 72 6.78 20.47 3.56
CA TRP A 72 8.03 21.22 3.45
C TRP A 72 7.90 22.51 2.63
N LYS A 73 6.69 22.84 2.14
CA LYS A 73 6.41 24.02 1.30
C LYS A 73 7.32 24.11 0.07
N GLU A 74 7.56 22.96 -0.57
CA GLU A 74 8.48 22.83 -1.70
C GLU A 74 7.70 22.53 -2.99
N GLN A 75 7.53 23.56 -3.83
CA GLN A 75 6.74 23.49 -5.06
C GLN A 75 7.28 22.44 -6.04
N ARG A 76 8.61 22.21 -6.05
CA ARG A 76 9.21 21.19 -6.92
C ARG A 76 8.59 19.81 -6.70
N TYR A 77 8.36 19.41 -5.44
CA TYR A 77 7.75 18.10 -5.16
C TYR A 77 6.28 18.07 -5.58
N THR A 78 5.52 19.13 -5.34
CA THR A 78 4.13 19.25 -5.79
C THR A 78 4.00 19.11 -7.30
N ASP A 79 4.89 19.75 -8.05
CA ASP A 79 4.88 19.69 -9.52
C ASP A 79 5.19 18.28 -10.04
N ILE A 80 6.20 17.60 -9.48
CA ILE A 80 6.55 16.23 -9.86
C ILE A 80 5.40 15.28 -9.48
N GLY A 81 4.90 15.36 -8.25
CA GLY A 81 3.81 14.51 -7.76
C GLY A 81 2.51 14.68 -8.56
N SER A 82 2.17 15.91 -8.93
CA SER A 82 0.99 16.21 -9.76
C SER A 82 1.13 15.66 -11.18
N ALA A 83 2.32 15.78 -11.78
CA ALA A 83 2.58 15.24 -13.11
C ALA A 83 2.55 13.69 -13.10
N LEU A 84 3.14 13.06 -12.09
CA LEU A 84 3.12 11.62 -11.91
C LEU A 84 1.69 11.11 -11.70
N LEU A 85 0.89 11.77 -10.85
CA LEU A 85 -0.50 11.38 -10.63
C LEU A 85 -1.36 11.43 -11.90
N LYS A 86 -1.18 12.48 -12.72
CA LYS A 86 -1.84 12.58 -14.04
C LYS A 86 -1.41 11.45 -14.97
N ARG A 87 -0.17 11.01 -14.88
CA ARG A 87 0.35 9.90 -15.68
C ARG A 87 -0.24 8.57 -15.25
N ILE A 88 -0.28 8.28 -13.95
CA ILE A 88 -0.94 7.09 -13.39
C ILE A 88 -2.39 7.01 -13.91
N ALA A 89 -3.13 8.12 -13.83
CA ALA A 89 -4.51 8.19 -14.32
C ALA A 89 -4.65 7.92 -15.82
N ARG A 90 -3.63 8.21 -16.63
CA ARG A 90 -3.63 7.99 -18.09
C ARG A 90 -3.17 6.59 -18.48
N GLU A 91 -2.19 6.03 -17.78
CA GLU A 91 -1.45 4.85 -18.21
C GLU A 91 -1.76 3.59 -17.38
N GLU A 92 -2.36 3.74 -16.19
CA GLU A 92 -2.63 2.63 -15.28
C GLU A 92 -4.09 2.58 -14.81
N VAL A 93 -4.96 3.41 -15.35
CA VAL A 93 -6.40 3.37 -15.02
C VAL A 93 -7.20 2.95 -16.23
N VAL A 94 -8.07 1.96 -16.03
CA VAL A 94 -8.99 1.47 -17.06
C VAL A 94 -10.43 1.60 -16.58
N THR A 95 -11.37 1.75 -17.50
CA THR A 95 -12.80 1.66 -17.19
C THR A 95 -13.28 0.24 -17.45
N VAL A 96 -13.67 -0.46 -16.39
CA VAL A 96 -14.15 -1.85 -16.45
C VAL A 96 -15.68 -1.87 -16.54
N PRO A 97 -16.26 -2.57 -17.54
CA PRO A 97 -17.71 -2.73 -17.65
C PRO A 97 -18.34 -3.34 -16.37
N GLY A 98 -19.37 -2.68 -15.84
CA GLY A 98 -20.09 -3.10 -14.63
C GLY A 98 -19.38 -2.76 -13.30
N LEU A 99 -18.14 -2.28 -13.34
CA LEU A 99 -17.36 -1.95 -12.13
C LEU A 99 -17.00 -0.46 -12.04
N GLY A 100 -16.57 0.16 -13.15
CA GLY A 100 -16.14 1.57 -13.21
C GLY A 100 -14.63 1.72 -13.39
N SER A 101 -14.08 2.91 -13.10
CA SER A 101 -12.64 3.15 -13.17
C SER A 101 -11.90 2.31 -12.12
N MET A 102 -10.84 1.62 -12.54
CA MET A 102 -10.03 0.74 -11.72
C MET A 102 -8.54 1.01 -11.96
N LEU A 103 -7.75 0.98 -10.88
CA LEU A 103 -6.30 1.05 -10.96
C LEU A 103 -5.76 -0.34 -11.33
N LEU A 104 -5.09 -0.44 -12.47
CA LEU A 104 -4.38 -1.63 -12.89
C LEU A 104 -3.09 -1.77 -12.08
N PRO A 105 -2.65 -2.99 -11.76
CA PRO A 105 -1.39 -3.26 -11.06
C PRO A 105 -0.12 -2.76 -11.77
N GLY A 106 -0.20 -2.48 -13.06
CA GLY A 106 0.84 -1.85 -13.87
C GLY A 106 0.29 -1.54 -15.27
N LYS A 107 1.03 -0.75 -16.05
CA LYS A 107 0.58 -0.27 -17.37
C LYS A 107 0.37 -1.36 -18.42
N VAL A 108 1.03 -2.53 -18.29
CA VAL A 108 0.89 -3.67 -19.21
C VAL A 108 0.66 -4.98 -18.46
N GLY A 109 -0.17 -5.86 -19.01
CA GLY A 109 -0.28 -7.27 -18.58
C GLY A 109 -1.39 -7.59 -17.55
N PHE A 110 -2.31 -6.66 -17.30
CA PHE A 110 -3.38 -6.81 -16.30
C PHE A 110 -4.79 -6.54 -16.82
N ALA A 111 -4.91 -6.13 -18.08
CA ALA A 111 -6.18 -5.97 -18.78
C ALA A 111 -6.11 -6.74 -20.11
N GLU A 112 -7.01 -7.68 -20.27
CA GLU A 112 -7.29 -8.43 -21.49
C GLU A 112 -8.72 -8.11 -21.95
N ASP A 113 -9.13 -8.57 -23.14
CA ASP A 113 -10.40 -8.16 -23.77
C ASP A 113 -11.64 -8.30 -22.87
N ASN A 114 -11.70 -9.35 -22.06
CA ASN A 114 -12.85 -9.65 -21.18
C ASN A 114 -12.44 -10.01 -19.74
N SER A 115 -11.18 -9.76 -19.36
CA SER A 115 -10.61 -10.19 -18.09
C SER A 115 -9.63 -9.15 -17.56
N TRP A 116 -9.74 -8.84 -16.27
CA TRP A 116 -8.86 -7.91 -15.58
C TRP A 116 -8.34 -8.55 -14.30
N ARG A 117 -7.07 -8.28 -13.98
CA ARG A 117 -6.46 -8.75 -12.74
C ARG A 117 -6.11 -7.55 -11.87
N PHE A 118 -6.57 -7.59 -10.62
CA PHE A 118 -6.38 -6.52 -9.64
C PHE A 118 -5.68 -7.05 -8.39
N ASN A 119 -5.04 -6.14 -7.66
CA ASN A 119 -4.40 -6.42 -6.39
C ASN A 119 -4.98 -5.48 -5.32
N PRO A 120 -5.78 -5.99 -4.37
CA PRO A 120 -6.38 -5.19 -3.30
C PRO A 120 -5.40 -4.37 -2.46
N SER A 121 -4.12 -4.76 -2.40
CA SER A 121 -3.12 -4.07 -1.59
C SER A 121 -2.54 -2.80 -2.24
N TYR A 122 -2.79 -2.58 -3.53
CA TYR A 122 -2.07 -1.60 -4.35
C TYR A 122 -2.53 -0.16 -4.13
N LEU A 123 -3.77 0.05 -3.70
CA LEU A 123 -4.30 1.39 -3.43
C LEU A 123 -4.81 1.49 -1.98
N PRO A 124 -4.00 2.01 -1.04
CA PRO A 124 -4.45 2.25 0.33
C PRO A 124 -5.70 3.14 0.36
N PRO A 125 -6.73 2.85 1.21
CA PRO A 125 -7.93 3.68 1.29
C PRO A 125 -7.67 5.15 1.62
N THR A 126 -6.65 5.43 2.45
CA THR A 126 -6.24 6.80 2.80
C THR A 126 -5.68 7.56 1.59
N LEU A 127 -4.88 6.91 0.75
CA LEU A 127 -4.37 7.48 -0.51
C LEU A 127 -5.50 7.68 -1.52
N ALA A 128 -6.41 6.71 -1.66
CA ALA A 128 -7.59 6.85 -2.52
C ALA A 128 -8.44 8.06 -2.11
N GLN A 129 -8.64 8.26 -0.79
CA GLN A 129 -9.33 9.44 -0.25
C GLN A 129 -8.57 10.74 -0.56
N TYR A 130 -7.25 10.74 -0.41
CA TYR A 130 -6.41 11.91 -0.71
C TYR A 130 -6.55 12.35 -2.16
N PHE A 131 -6.48 11.41 -3.12
CA PHE A 131 -6.48 11.74 -4.54
C PHE A 131 -7.83 12.25 -5.06
N THR A 132 -8.93 12.11 -4.32
CA THR A 132 -10.24 12.66 -4.73
C THR A 132 -10.22 14.18 -4.98
N ARG A 133 -9.26 14.91 -4.39
CA ARG A 133 -9.01 16.34 -4.63
C ARG A 133 -8.70 16.67 -6.09
N PHE A 134 -8.24 15.69 -6.86
CA PHE A 134 -7.88 15.82 -8.27
C PHE A 134 -9.04 15.47 -9.22
N GLY A 135 -10.25 15.24 -8.70
CA GLY A 135 -11.44 14.93 -9.50
C GLY A 135 -11.40 13.54 -10.13
N ALA A 136 -12.10 13.36 -11.25
CA ALA A 136 -12.09 12.10 -11.97
C ALA A 136 -10.70 11.82 -12.60
N PRO A 137 -10.21 10.56 -12.62
CA PRO A 137 -10.92 9.34 -12.23
C PRO A 137 -10.86 9.01 -10.73
N TRP A 138 -10.13 9.78 -9.93
CA TRP A 138 -9.83 9.47 -8.52
C TRP A 138 -11.06 9.43 -7.61
N THR A 139 -12.06 10.27 -7.87
CA THR A 139 -13.36 10.20 -7.18
C THR A 139 -14.06 8.85 -7.37
N THR A 140 -14.00 8.29 -8.59
CA THR A 140 -14.56 6.97 -8.91
C THR A 140 -13.68 5.86 -8.34
N LEU A 141 -12.35 5.98 -8.47
CA LEU A 141 -11.40 5.01 -7.93
C LEU A 141 -11.53 4.83 -6.43
N ARG A 142 -11.85 5.89 -5.67
CA ARG A 142 -12.13 5.74 -4.23
C ARG A 142 -13.27 4.75 -3.97
N GLU A 143 -14.38 4.88 -4.70
CA GLU A 143 -15.56 4.03 -4.53
C GLU A 143 -15.29 2.59 -5.01
N THR A 144 -14.67 2.45 -6.18
CA THR A 144 -14.38 1.11 -6.73
C THR A 144 -13.29 0.38 -5.93
N ASN A 145 -12.35 1.10 -5.31
CA ASN A 145 -11.39 0.51 -4.38
C ASN A 145 -12.08 -0.05 -3.13
N GLN A 146 -13.08 0.66 -2.57
CA GLN A 146 -13.87 0.13 -1.45
C GLN A 146 -14.62 -1.15 -1.84
N ARG A 147 -15.20 -1.17 -3.06
CA ARG A 147 -15.83 -2.37 -3.62
C ARG A 147 -14.83 -3.51 -3.77
N LEU A 148 -13.65 -3.27 -4.33
CA LEU A 148 -12.58 -4.26 -4.46
C LEU A 148 -12.24 -4.88 -3.10
N LEU A 149 -12.00 -4.07 -2.07
CA LEU A 149 -11.65 -4.54 -0.73
C LEU A 149 -12.77 -5.38 -0.09
N LEU A 150 -14.02 -4.91 -0.18
CA LEU A 150 -15.15 -5.55 0.49
C LEU A 150 -15.66 -6.78 -0.25
N GLU A 151 -15.80 -6.71 -1.58
CA GLU A 151 -16.42 -7.74 -2.40
C GLU A 151 -15.50 -8.96 -2.59
N THR A 152 -14.18 -8.78 -2.59
CA THR A 152 -13.22 -9.86 -2.92
C THR A 152 -12.72 -10.68 -1.73
N ALA A 153 -13.21 -10.39 -0.52
CA ALA A 153 -12.84 -11.10 0.71
C ALA A 153 -13.99 -11.94 1.29
N PRO A 154 -14.54 -12.94 0.57
CA PRO A 154 -15.78 -13.64 0.94
C PRO A 154 -15.74 -14.27 2.34
N LYS A 155 -14.57 -14.73 2.79
CA LYS A 155 -14.32 -15.28 4.14
C LYS A 155 -13.61 -14.31 5.09
N GLY A 156 -13.56 -13.02 4.73
CA GLY A 156 -12.89 -11.98 5.53
C GLY A 156 -11.36 -11.98 5.42
N PHE A 157 -10.82 -12.63 4.39
CA PHE A 157 -9.41 -12.55 4.03
C PHE A 157 -9.25 -11.89 2.67
N SER A 158 -8.44 -10.83 2.58
CA SER A 158 -8.20 -10.14 1.31
C SER A 158 -7.26 -10.98 0.43
N PRO A 159 -7.50 -11.11 -0.88
CA PRO A 159 -6.58 -11.82 -1.76
C PRO A 159 -5.35 -10.98 -2.11
N ASP A 160 -4.24 -11.63 -2.43
CA ASP A 160 -3.10 -11.00 -3.09
C ASP A 160 -3.53 -10.53 -4.48
N TRP A 161 -4.19 -11.40 -5.24
CA TRP A 161 -4.63 -11.14 -6.60
C TRP A 161 -6.05 -11.66 -6.81
N VAL A 162 -6.84 -10.92 -7.57
CA VAL A 162 -8.21 -11.30 -7.91
C VAL A 162 -8.53 -10.94 -9.36
N ARG A 163 -9.22 -11.84 -10.05
CA ARG A 163 -9.68 -11.64 -11.42
C ARG A 163 -11.13 -11.13 -11.44
N TYR A 164 -11.41 -10.21 -12.35
CA TYR A 164 -12.75 -9.80 -12.74
C TYR A 164 -12.96 -10.20 -14.19
N GLU A 165 -14.08 -10.86 -14.49
CA GLU A 165 -14.45 -11.25 -15.85
C GLU A 165 -15.72 -10.50 -16.26
N LYS A 166 -15.74 -10.01 -17.51
CA LYS A 166 -16.91 -9.35 -18.09
C LYS A 166 -18.14 -10.27 -17.95
N ASP A 167 -19.27 -9.70 -17.53
CA ASP A 167 -20.56 -10.38 -17.30
C ASP A 167 -20.58 -11.46 -16.21
N LYS A 168 -19.42 -11.86 -15.66
CA LYS A 168 -19.30 -12.85 -14.56
C LYS A 168 -18.87 -12.25 -13.22
N GLY A 169 -18.30 -11.04 -13.23
CA GLY A 169 -17.84 -10.34 -12.03
C GLY A 169 -16.57 -10.95 -11.42
N TRP A 170 -16.43 -10.81 -10.10
CA TRP A 170 -15.27 -11.32 -9.34
C TRP A 170 -15.18 -12.85 -9.37
N GLN A 171 -14.00 -13.36 -9.71
CA GLN A 171 -13.72 -14.79 -9.70
C GLN A 171 -13.22 -15.22 -8.32
N LEU A 172 -14.15 -15.72 -7.48
CA LEU A 172 -13.90 -16.02 -6.06
C LEU A 172 -14.00 -17.52 -5.72
N LYS A 173 -14.02 -18.38 -6.74
CA LYS A 173 -13.98 -19.83 -6.53
C LYS A 173 -12.57 -20.25 -6.10
N ALA A 174 -12.49 -21.35 -5.36
CA ALA A 174 -11.20 -21.88 -4.92
C ALA A 174 -10.32 -22.21 -6.14
N GLU A 175 -9.16 -21.55 -6.22
CA GLU A 175 -8.10 -21.78 -7.18
C GLU A 175 -6.75 -21.55 -6.46
N LYS A 176 -5.67 -22.20 -6.93
CA LYS A 176 -4.35 -22.14 -6.28
C LYS A 176 -3.81 -20.71 -6.12
N THR A 177 -4.26 -19.81 -6.98
CA THR A 177 -3.84 -18.40 -7.07
C THR A 177 -4.63 -17.46 -6.18
N LEU A 178 -5.83 -17.86 -5.72
CA LEU A 178 -6.69 -17.01 -4.89
C LEU A 178 -6.35 -17.17 -3.40
N ILE A 179 -5.18 -16.64 -3.04
CA ILE A 179 -4.59 -16.72 -1.70
C ILE A 179 -4.45 -15.33 -1.07
N SER A 180 -4.43 -15.28 0.26
CA SER A 180 -4.05 -14.12 1.07
C SER A 180 -2.67 -14.38 1.66
N SER A 181 -1.67 -13.54 1.34
CA SER A 181 -0.29 -13.74 1.75
C SER A 181 0.46 -12.40 1.82
N TYR A 182 1.66 -12.32 1.24
CA TYR A 182 2.57 -11.18 1.31
C TYR A 182 2.05 -9.92 0.61
N ASP A 183 1.11 -9.97 -0.33
CA ASP A 183 0.49 -8.73 -0.82
C ASP A 183 -0.65 -8.30 0.10
N ALA A 184 -1.57 -9.23 0.34
CA ALA A 184 -2.78 -9.00 1.12
C ALA A 184 -2.54 -8.54 2.55
N ILE A 185 -1.41 -8.89 3.19
CA ILE A 185 -1.11 -8.45 4.56
C ILE A 185 -1.15 -6.92 4.68
N ARG A 186 -0.78 -6.21 3.60
CA ARG A 186 -0.79 -4.75 3.54
C ARG A 186 -2.21 -4.17 3.61
N VAL A 187 -3.24 -4.90 3.15
CA VAL A 187 -4.64 -4.46 3.23
C VAL A 187 -5.07 -4.23 4.66
N TYR A 188 -4.77 -5.18 5.56
CA TYR A 188 -5.11 -5.05 6.98
C TYR A 188 -4.37 -3.87 7.60
N MET A 189 -3.09 -3.71 7.27
CA MET A 189 -2.28 -2.57 7.70
C MET A 189 -2.91 -1.24 7.27
N TRP A 190 -3.26 -1.10 5.99
CA TRP A 190 -3.89 0.12 5.46
C TRP A 190 -5.23 0.43 6.12
N VAL A 191 -6.09 -0.59 6.28
CA VAL A 191 -7.38 -0.46 6.97
C VAL A 191 -7.19 -0.05 8.43
N GLY A 192 -6.23 -0.67 9.13
CA GLY A 192 -5.93 -0.34 10.52
C GLY A 192 -5.44 1.09 10.71
N MET A 193 -4.69 1.62 9.72
CA MET A 193 -4.16 2.98 9.73
C MET A 193 -5.17 4.07 9.36
N MET A 194 -6.36 3.70 8.87
CA MET A 194 -7.42 4.68 8.59
C MET A 194 -7.80 5.47 9.86
N PRO A 195 -8.25 6.73 9.75
CA PRO A 195 -8.77 7.49 10.90
C PRO A 195 -10.01 6.80 11.48
N ASP A 196 -10.12 6.72 12.81
CA ASP A 196 -11.30 6.10 13.46
C ASP A 196 -12.61 6.85 13.20
N SER A 197 -12.53 8.14 12.87
CA SER A 197 -13.66 8.96 12.46
C SER A 197 -14.15 8.66 11.03
N ASP A 198 -13.43 7.86 10.25
CA ASP A 198 -13.90 7.43 8.92
C ASP A 198 -14.88 6.25 9.07
N PRO A 199 -16.16 6.41 8.70
CA PRO A 199 -17.16 5.34 8.85
C PRO A 199 -16.84 4.09 8.03
N GLN A 200 -16.01 4.20 6.99
CA GLN A 200 -15.61 3.05 6.18
C GLN A 200 -14.63 2.15 6.92
N LYS A 201 -13.84 2.68 7.87
CA LYS A 201 -12.93 1.88 8.69
C LYS A 201 -13.70 0.80 9.45
N ALA A 202 -14.78 1.16 10.13
CA ALA A 202 -15.60 0.21 10.89
C ALA A 202 -16.17 -0.91 10.01
N ARG A 203 -16.63 -0.58 8.80
CA ARG A 203 -17.13 -1.58 7.82
C ARG A 203 -16.02 -2.55 7.40
N MET A 204 -14.82 -2.04 7.13
CA MET A 204 -13.67 -2.85 6.73
C MET A 204 -13.14 -3.71 7.89
N LEU A 205 -13.03 -3.17 9.10
CA LEU A 205 -12.67 -3.93 10.31
C LEU A 205 -13.65 -5.10 10.51
N ASN A 206 -14.95 -4.87 10.35
CA ASN A 206 -15.95 -5.92 10.44
C ASN A 206 -15.79 -6.98 9.32
N ARG A 207 -15.55 -6.55 8.07
CA ARG A 207 -15.33 -7.47 6.94
C ARG A 207 -14.11 -8.36 7.15
N PHE A 208 -13.02 -7.79 7.67
CA PHE A 208 -11.73 -8.45 7.85
C PHE A 208 -11.52 -9.05 9.24
N LYS A 209 -12.55 -9.05 10.09
CA LYS A 209 -12.52 -9.60 11.47
C LYS A 209 -11.90 -11.00 11.57
N PRO A 210 -12.13 -11.95 10.62
CA PRO A 210 -11.50 -13.27 10.69
C PRO A 210 -9.97 -13.27 10.78
N MET A 211 -9.28 -12.30 10.17
CA MET A 211 -7.82 -12.15 10.30
C MET A 211 -7.40 -11.75 11.72
N ALA A 212 -8.13 -10.81 12.34
CA ALA A 212 -7.90 -10.43 13.73
C ALA A 212 -8.16 -11.61 14.66
N THR A 213 -9.30 -12.30 14.52
CA THR A 213 -9.66 -13.47 15.34
C THR A 213 -8.64 -14.60 15.22
N PHE A 214 -8.12 -14.87 14.02
CA PHE A 214 -7.04 -15.85 13.86
C PHE A 214 -5.79 -15.41 14.63
N THR A 215 -5.37 -14.16 14.45
CA THR A 215 -4.15 -13.62 15.06
C THR A 215 -4.24 -13.62 16.58
N GLU A 216 -5.38 -13.19 17.12
CA GLU A 216 -5.70 -13.20 18.55
C GLU A 216 -5.62 -14.62 19.14
N LYS A 217 -6.26 -15.59 18.47
CA LYS A 217 -6.32 -16.98 18.95
C LYS A 217 -4.96 -17.67 18.94
N ASN A 218 -4.15 -17.45 17.89
CA ASN A 218 -2.91 -18.19 17.69
C ASN A 218 -1.67 -17.44 18.21
N GLY A 219 -1.80 -16.16 18.58
CA GLY A 219 -0.68 -15.31 18.96
C GLY A 219 0.22 -14.88 17.77
N TYR A 220 -0.18 -15.19 16.53
CA TYR A 220 0.51 -14.78 15.31
C TYR A 220 -0.45 -14.73 14.11
N PRO A 221 -0.19 -13.86 13.11
CA PRO A 221 -0.89 -13.90 11.84
C PRO A 221 -0.45 -15.11 10.99
N PRO A 222 -1.36 -15.69 10.17
CA PRO A 222 -1.02 -16.81 9.30
C PRO A 222 -0.09 -16.36 8.17
N GLU A 223 0.69 -17.29 7.60
CA GLU A 223 1.50 -16.96 6.42
C GLU A 223 0.64 -16.89 5.16
N LYS A 224 -0.26 -17.87 5.00
CA LYS A 224 -1.14 -18.00 3.83
C LYS A 224 -2.55 -18.33 4.28
N VAL A 225 -3.55 -17.81 3.57
CA VAL A 225 -4.95 -18.21 3.73
C VAL A 225 -5.56 -18.44 2.36
N ASP A 226 -6.23 -19.57 2.17
CA ASP A 226 -7.11 -19.77 1.01
C ASP A 226 -8.34 -18.86 1.17
N VAL A 227 -8.52 -17.91 0.26
CA VAL A 227 -9.51 -16.83 0.42
C VAL A 227 -10.96 -17.34 0.28
N ALA A 228 -11.17 -18.38 -0.52
CA ALA A 228 -12.49 -18.96 -0.75
C ALA A 228 -12.98 -19.79 0.44
N THR A 229 -12.06 -20.50 1.11
CA THR A 229 -12.39 -21.42 2.22
C THR A 229 -12.10 -20.83 3.60
N GLY A 230 -11.18 -19.87 3.71
CA GLY A 230 -10.66 -19.34 4.97
C GLY A 230 -9.63 -20.24 5.64
N LYS A 231 -9.14 -21.29 4.96
CA LYS A 231 -8.16 -22.23 5.53
C LYS A 231 -6.78 -21.58 5.59
N ALA A 232 -6.35 -21.26 6.80
CA ALA A 232 -5.03 -20.70 7.09
C ALA A 232 -3.93 -21.79 7.14
N GLN A 233 -2.71 -21.41 6.76
CA GLN A 233 -1.52 -22.25 6.74
C GLN A 233 -0.28 -21.43 7.12
N GLY A 234 0.64 -22.07 7.84
CA GLY A 234 1.91 -21.45 8.22
C GLY A 234 1.79 -20.36 9.28
N LYS A 235 2.96 -19.93 9.77
CA LYS A 235 3.11 -18.81 10.70
C LYS A 235 3.75 -17.66 9.91
N GLY A 236 3.01 -16.57 9.72
CA GLY A 236 3.50 -15.40 8.98
C GLY A 236 4.73 -14.81 9.65
N PRO A 237 5.66 -14.19 8.89
CA PRO A 237 6.91 -13.68 9.44
C PRO A 237 6.69 -12.46 10.35
N VAL A 238 7.75 -11.96 10.99
CA VAL A 238 7.64 -10.86 11.96
C VAL A 238 7.01 -9.59 11.37
N GLY A 239 7.27 -9.29 10.10
CA GLY A 239 6.67 -8.15 9.40
C GLY A 239 5.16 -8.22 9.35
N PHE A 240 4.56 -9.42 9.26
CA PHE A 240 3.10 -9.56 9.33
C PHE A 240 2.56 -9.18 10.72
N SER A 241 3.34 -9.45 11.77
CA SER A 241 2.95 -9.08 13.14
C SER A 241 2.94 -7.56 13.29
N ALA A 242 3.97 -6.89 12.76
CA ALA A 242 4.02 -5.43 12.74
C ALA A 242 2.88 -4.82 11.89
N ALA A 243 2.64 -5.37 10.69
CA ALA A 243 1.56 -4.92 9.80
C ALA A 243 0.15 -5.05 10.44
N MET A 244 -0.02 -5.98 11.37
CA MET A 244 -1.28 -6.18 12.10
C MET A 244 -1.48 -5.23 13.28
N LEU A 245 -0.44 -4.53 13.76
CA LEU A 245 -0.54 -3.63 14.92
C LEU A 245 -1.63 -2.55 14.76
N PRO A 246 -1.72 -1.83 13.61
CA PRO A 246 -2.78 -0.84 13.42
C PRO A 246 -4.18 -1.45 13.29
N PHE A 247 -4.27 -2.72 12.88
CA PHE A 247 -5.53 -3.39 12.56
C PHE A 247 -6.20 -4.02 13.79
N LEU A 248 -5.41 -4.62 14.68
CA LEU A 248 -5.91 -5.29 15.88
C LEU A 248 -6.58 -4.29 16.83
N GLN A 249 -7.82 -4.59 17.22
CA GLN A 249 -8.59 -3.76 18.16
C GLN A 249 -8.47 -4.25 19.61
N ASN A 250 -8.05 -5.49 19.80
CA ASN A 250 -7.79 -6.07 21.12
C ASN A 250 -6.37 -5.69 21.61
N ARG A 251 -6.30 -5.05 22.78
CA ARG A 251 -5.03 -4.55 23.36
C ARG A 251 -4.07 -5.67 23.75
N ASP A 252 -4.57 -6.80 24.23
CA ASP A 252 -3.73 -7.93 24.63
C ASP A 252 -3.11 -8.57 23.39
N ALA A 253 -3.89 -8.71 22.32
CA ALA A 253 -3.38 -9.22 21.05
C ALA A 253 -2.35 -8.28 20.41
N GLN A 254 -2.58 -6.96 20.48
CA GLN A 254 -1.57 -5.98 20.09
C GLN A 254 -0.29 -6.14 20.92
N ALA A 255 -0.39 -6.29 22.25
CA ALA A 255 0.76 -6.48 23.12
C ALA A 255 1.57 -7.75 22.75
N VAL A 256 0.89 -8.86 22.45
CA VAL A 256 1.53 -10.10 21.96
C VAL A 256 2.27 -9.84 20.64
N GLN A 257 1.67 -9.11 19.69
CA GLN A 257 2.34 -8.79 18.43
C GLN A 257 3.50 -7.81 18.61
N ARG A 258 3.38 -6.81 19.50
CA ARG A 258 4.48 -5.90 19.85
C ARG A 258 5.67 -6.67 20.41
N GLN A 259 5.41 -7.59 21.35
CA GLN A 259 6.46 -8.43 21.93
C GLN A 259 7.14 -9.28 20.86
N ARG A 260 6.36 -9.91 19.97
CA ARG A 260 6.92 -10.70 18.87
C ARG A 260 7.82 -9.88 17.95
N VAL A 261 7.45 -8.63 17.66
CA VAL A 261 8.27 -7.69 16.86
C VAL A 261 9.56 -7.30 17.62
N ALA A 262 9.46 -7.04 18.93
CA ALA A 262 10.63 -6.73 19.74
C ALA A 262 11.62 -7.91 19.82
N ASP A 263 11.12 -9.12 20.05
CA ASP A 263 11.94 -10.32 20.20
C ASP A 263 12.58 -10.78 18.88
N ASN A 264 11.97 -10.45 17.74
CA ASN A 264 12.37 -10.96 16.43
C ASN A 264 12.52 -9.82 15.41
N PHE A 265 13.01 -8.66 15.84
CA PHE A 265 13.12 -7.49 14.98
C PHE A 265 13.88 -7.84 13.68
N PRO A 266 13.37 -7.47 12.49
CA PRO A 266 13.95 -7.91 11.23
C PRO A 266 15.38 -7.40 11.04
N GLY A 267 16.27 -8.28 10.58
CA GLY A 267 17.64 -7.92 10.18
C GLY A 267 17.67 -7.00 8.95
N SER A 268 18.84 -6.43 8.68
CA SER A 268 19.05 -5.48 7.57
C SER A 268 18.90 -6.10 6.17
N ASP A 269 18.98 -7.43 6.07
CA ASP A 269 18.78 -8.21 4.85
C ASP A 269 17.29 -8.58 4.61
N ALA A 270 16.43 -8.39 5.60
CA ALA A 270 15.01 -8.76 5.55
C ALA A 270 14.11 -7.60 5.07
N TYR A 271 14.43 -7.00 3.91
CA TYR A 271 13.79 -5.80 3.35
C TYR A 271 12.27 -5.75 3.55
N TYR A 272 11.56 -6.80 3.12
CA TYR A 272 10.10 -6.83 3.15
C TYR A 272 9.54 -6.76 4.59
N ASN A 273 10.11 -7.53 5.52
CA ASN A 273 9.72 -7.48 6.93
C ASN A 273 10.08 -6.14 7.58
N TYR A 274 11.21 -5.56 7.18
CA TYR A 274 11.68 -4.27 7.67
C TYR A 274 10.72 -3.14 7.27
N VAL A 275 10.29 -3.09 6.00
CA VAL A 275 9.35 -2.07 5.52
C VAL A 275 7.98 -2.21 6.21
N LEU A 276 7.44 -3.42 6.35
CA LEU A 276 6.20 -3.63 7.11
C LEU A 276 6.34 -3.18 8.57
N THR A 277 7.52 -3.38 9.16
CA THR A 277 7.80 -2.94 10.53
C THR A 277 7.84 -1.42 10.64
N LEU A 278 8.50 -0.72 9.71
CA LEU A 278 8.52 0.75 9.67
C LEU A 278 7.10 1.33 9.59
N PHE A 279 6.24 0.77 8.75
CA PHE A 279 4.85 1.19 8.66
C PHE A 279 4.07 0.86 9.94
N GLY A 280 3.95 -0.44 10.26
CA GLY A 280 3.08 -0.92 11.32
C GLY A 280 3.49 -0.44 12.71
N GLN A 281 4.77 -0.58 13.04
CA GLN A 281 5.31 -0.14 14.33
C GLN A 281 5.43 1.39 14.39
N GLY A 282 5.77 2.06 13.30
CA GLY A 282 5.81 3.53 13.26
C GLY A 282 4.44 4.15 13.55
N TRP A 283 3.37 3.56 13.00
CA TRP A 283 2.01 3.97 13.35
C TRP A 283 1.66 3.60 14.80
N ASP A 284 1.96 2.38 15.26
CA ASP A 284 1.68 1.98 16.64
C ASP A 284 2.37 2.87 17.68
N GLN A 285 3.58 3.37 17.37
CA GLN A 285 4.37 4.30 18.17
C GLN A 285 4.01 5.78 17.95
N HIS A 286 2.91 6.09 17.27
CA HIS A 286 2.44 7.46 17.03
C HIS A 286 3.36 8.36 16.20
N ARG A 287 4.33 7.81 15.45
CA ARG A 287 5.26 8.60 14.61
C ARG A 287 4.58 9.31 13.44
N PHE A 288 3.43 8.80 13.02
CA PHE A 288 2.59 9.44 12.02
C PHE A 288 1.14 8.97 12.12
N ARG A 289 0.21 9.79 11.64
CA ARG A 289 -1.20 9.44 11.40
C ARG A 289 -1.63 9.92 10.02
N PHE A 290 -2.81 9.47 9.57
CA PHE A 290 -3.48 10.04 8.41
C PHE A 290 -4.68 10.88 8.86
N SER A 291 -4.97 11.99 8.18
CA SER A 291 -6.22 12.73 8.38
C SER A 291 -7.39 12.05 7.66
N THR A 292 -8.63 12.45 7.95
CA THR A 292 -9.84 12.03 7.21
C THR A 292 -9.80 12.39 5.74
N LYS A 293 -8.94 13.33 5.34
CA LYS A 293 -8.73 13.68 3.94
C LYS A 293 -7.49 13.02 3.33
N GLY A 294 -6.93 12.02 4.01
CA GLY A 294 -5.78 11.24 3.55
C GLY A 294 -4.42 11.96 3.61
N GLU A 295 -4.31 13.08 4.32
CA GLU A 295 -3.03 13.78 4.51
C GLU A 295 -2.18 13.11 5.58
N LEU A 296 -0.85 13.20 5.45
CA LEU A 296 0.11 12.84 6.48
C LEU A 296 0.06 13.83 7.64
N LEU A 297 -0.04 13.29 8.84
CA LEU A 297 0.15 14.00 10.11
C LEU A 297 1.38 13.38 10.79
N PRO A 298 2.59 13.84 10.45
CA PRO A 298 3.79 13.27 11.05
C PRO A 298 4.03 13.85 12.46
N ASP A 299 4.66 13.07 13.32
CA ASP A 299 5.17 13.55 14.60
C ASP A 299 6.69 13.77 14.49
N TRP A 300 7.07 14.98 14.05
CA TRP A 300 8.47 15.39 13.96
C TRP A 300 9.03 15.92 15.28
N GLY A 301 8.22 15.93 16.35
CA GLY A 301 8.50 16.70 17.55
C GLY A 301 8.34 18.21 17.34
N GLN A 302 8.52 18.99 18.42
CA GLN A 302 8.80 20.41 18.28
C GLN A 302 10.23 20.57 17.78
N GLU A 303 10.48 21.42 16.77
CA GLU A 303 11.81 21.97 16.55
C GLU A 303 12.25 22.56 17.91
N CYS A 304 13.33 22.04 18.49
CA CYS A 304 13.95 22.71 19.62
C CYS A 304 14.24 24.13 19.14
N ALA A 305 13.50 25.11 19.68
CA ALA A 305 13.82 26.51 19.49
C ALA A 305 15.27 26.66 19.98
N ASN A 306 16.19 26.86 19.05
CA ASN A 306 17.56 27.22 19.37
C ASN A 306 17.47 28.46 20.25
N SER A 307 17.83 28.30 21.52
CA SER A 307 18.04 29.44 22.41
C SER A 307 19.27 30.18 21.88
N HIS A 308 19.09 31.49 21.75
CA HIS A 308 20.07 32.48 21.30
C HIS A 308 21.46 32.33 21.92
#